data_AF-R7S303-F1
#
_entry.id   AF-R7S303-F1
#
_cell.length_a   1.000
_cell.length_b   1.000
_cell.length_c   1.000
_cell.angle_alpha   90.00
_cell.angle_beta   90.00
_cell.angle_gamma   90.00
#
_symmetry.space_group_name_H-M   'P 1'
#
loop_
_entity.id
_entity.type
_entity.pdbx_description
1 polymer ?
#
loop_
_entity_poly.entity_id
_entity_poly.type
_entity_poly.pdbx_seq_one_letter_code
_entity_poly.pdbx_strand_id
1 'polypeptide(L)'
;MQHSLYDVLGIMESASTEEVRRAYKQKALATHPDKLNQDASDSEKRNAEARFHQIQEAFEILSEPKQRRLYNYSLRYLPTRPLPRPPLARACSSEQTRKEIMEHQAKLAQTRVEWQQKVQRRSEERLKLTRARNIERLAREASLKWDDAALLGDEDGGEHFEQGKTAGVQENLYECLVNSCVDDLRARTKHHSSRTARSENA
;
A
#
# COMPACT_ATOMS: atom_id res chain seq x y z
N MET A 1 -16.88 -22.47 -18.57
CA MET A 1 -17.31 -23.42 -17.52
C MET A 1 -16.27 -23.37 -16.41
N GLN A 2 -16.68 -23.29 -15.15
CA GLN A 2 -15.75 -23.41 -14.03
C GLN A 2 -15.43 -24.90 -13.89
N HIS A 3 -14.22 -25.32 -14.25
CA HIS A 3 -13.78 -26.70 -14.08
C HIS A 3 -13.23 -26.86 -12.66
N SER A 4 -13.65 -27.89 -11.93
CA SER A 4 -13.04 -28.21 -10.64
C SER A 4 -11.58 -28.59 -10.86
N LEU A 5 -10.69 -28.28 -9.91
CA LEU A 5 -9.27 -28.70 -9.97
C LEU A 5 -9.13 -30.23 -10.13
N TYR A 6 -10.09 -30.98 -9.60
CA TYR A 6 -10.19 -32.43 -9.78
C TYR A 6 -10.47 -32.82 -11.24
N ASP A 7 -11.33 -32.07 -11.94
CA ASP A 7 -11.63 -32.27 -13.37
C ASP A 7 -10.42 -31.92 -14.24
N VAL A 8 -9.70 -30.85 -13.89
CA VAL A 8 -8.47 -30.43 -14.58
C VAL A 8 -7.41 -31.53 -14.51
N LEU A 9 -7.31 -32.27 -13.40
CA LEU A 9 -6.44 -33.45 -13.28
C LEU A 9 -7.10 -34.76 -13.75
N GLY A 10 -8.41 -34.79 -13.96
CA GLY A 10 -9.15 -35.98 -14.40
C GLY A 10 -9.21 -37.08 -13.33
N ILE A 11 -9.25 -36.68 -12.06
CA ILE A 11 -9.27 -37.58 -10.91
C ILE A 11 -10.55 -37.37 -10.10
N MET A 12 -10.95 -38.38 -9.33
CA MET A 12 -12.07 -38.23 -8.39
C MET A 12 -11.66 -37.43 -7.16
N GLU A 13 -12.61 -36.77 -6.52
CA GLU A 13 -12.39 -35.97 -5.29
C GLU A 13 -11.86 -36.83 -4.13
N SER A 14 -12.13 -38.14 -4.17
CA SER A 14 -11.67 -39.16 -3.21
C SER A 14 -10.24 -39.67 -3.46
N ALA A 15 -9.57 -39.21 -4.52
CA ALA A 15 -8.27 -39.73 -4.93
C ALA A 15 -7.16 -39.51 -3.88
N SER A 16 -6.21 -40.43 -3.78
CA SER A 16 -5.04 -40.29 -2.88
C SER A 16 -4.04 -39.25 -3.40
N THR A 17 -3.18 -38.71 -2.54
CA THR A 17 -2.09 -37.80 -2.94
C THR A 17 -1.13 -38.45 -3.95
N GLU A 18 -0.95 -39.77 -3.89
CA GLU A 18 -0.17 -40.51 -4.88
C GLU A 18 -0.82 -40.51 -6.26
N GLU A 19 -2.15 -40.62 -6.31
CA GLU A 19 -2.92 -40.58 -7.56
C GLU A 19 -2.89 -39.18 -8.18
N VAL A 20 -2.97 -38.13 -7.35
CA VAL A 20 -2.79 -36.73 -7.77
C VAL A 20 -1.42 -36.56 -8.45
N ARG A 21 -0.34 -37.05 -7.83
CA ARG A 21 1.02 -36.99 -8.39
C ARG A 21 1.15 -37.77 -9.70
N ARG A 22 0.52 -38.94 -9.79
CA ARG A 22 0.53 -39.77 -11.01
C ARG A 22 -0.22 -39.07 -12.16
N ALA A 23 -1.41 -38.55 -11.88
CA ALA A 23 -2.23 -37.83 -12.86
C ALA A 23 -1.53 -36.56 -13.36
N TYR A 24 -0.91 -35.78 -12.47
CA TYR A 24 -0.11 -34.62 -12.85
C TYR A 24 1.01 -34.97 -13.83
N LYS A 25 1.80 -36.02 -13.53
CA LYS A 25 2.89 -36.46 -14.42
C LYS A 25 2.37 -36.84 -15.82
N GLN A 26 1.27 -37.59 -15.88
CA GLN A 26 0.68 -38.00 -17.16
C GLN A 26 0.17 -36.81 -17.96
N LYS A 27 -0.54 -35.86 -17.31
CA LYS A 27 -1.09 -34.68 -17.99
C LYS A 27 -0.01 -33.67 -18.36
N ALA A 28 1.00 -33.45 -17.53
CA ALA A 28 2.13 -32.60 -17.85
C ALA A 28 2.84 -33.09 -19.12
N LEU A 29 3.08 -34.40 -19.25
CA LEU A 29 3.69 -35.00 -20.44
C LEU A 29 2.81 -34.96 -21.69
N ALA A 30 1.48 -34.87 -21.53
CA ALA A 30 0.54 -34.74 -22.64
C ALA A 30 0.40 -33.29 -23.12
N THR A 31 0.59 -32.32 -22.22
CA THR A 31 0.35 -30.90 -22.46
C THR A 31 1.64 -30.09 -22.60
N HIS A 32 2.80 -30.74 -22.56
CA HIS A 32 4.09 -30.08 -22.67
C HIS A 32 4.26 -29.43 -24.05
N PRO A 33 4.64 -28.15 -24.13
CA PRO A 33 4.74 -27.42 -25.40
C PRO A 33 5.76 -28.02 -26.37
N ASP A 34 6.79 -28.72 -25.85
CA ASP A 34 7.82 -29.41 -26.66
C ASP A 34 7.28 -30.59 -27.49
N LYS A 35 6.12 -31.17 -27.11
CA LYS A 35 5.47 -32.22 -27.92
C LYS A 35 4.66 -31.66 -29.10
N LEU A 36 4.45 -30.35 -29.16
CA LEU A 36 3.82 -29.73 -30.32
C LEU A 36 4.88 -29.60 -31.42
N ASN A 37 4.56 -30.09 -32.61
CA ASN A 37 5.42 -29.96 -33.77
C ASN A 37 5.81 -28.47 -33.99
N GLN A 38 7.01 -28.20 -34.51
CA GLN A 38 7.49 -26.83 -34.73
C GLN A 38 6.56 -26.02 -35.64
N ASP A 39 5.79 -26.70 -36.50
CA ASP A 39 4.78 -26.16 -37.41
C ASP A 39 3.40 -25.88 -36.77
N ALA A 40 3.23 -26.14 -35.46
CA ALA A 40 1.99 -25.85 -34.77
C ALA A 40 1.73 -24.34 -34.75
N SER A 41 0.47 -23.96 -35.02
CA SER A 41 0.05 -22.56 -35.07
C SER A 41 0.30 -21.89 -33.71
N ASP A 42 0.62 -20.58 -33.71
CA ASP A 42 0.78 -19.80 -32.47
C ASP A 42 -0.42 -19.95 -31.52
N SER A 43 -1.62 -20.16 -32.06
CA SER A 43 -2.82 -20.42 -31.27
C SER A 43 -2.77 -21.76 -30.52
N GLU A 44 -2.17 -22.79 -31.08
CA GLU A 44 -2.08 -24.13 -30.47
C GLU A 44 -1.03 -24.15 -29.36
N LYS A 45 0.10 -23.47 -29.58
CA LYS A 45 1.15 -23.28 -28.56
C LYS A 45 0.60 -22.56 -27.33
N ARG A 46 -0.13 -21.45 -27.53
CA ARG A 46 -0.80 -20.71 -26.45
C ARG A 46 -1.85 -21.55 -25.71
N ASN A 47 -2.61 -22.36 -26.43
CA ASN A 47 -3.62 -23.23 -25.81
C ASN A 47 -2.98 -24.33 -24.95
N ALA A 48 -1.86 -24.92 -25.38
CA ALA A 48 -1.14 -25.92 -24.59
C ALA A 48 -0.50 -25.29 -23.35
N GLU A 49 0.10 -24.10 -23.48
CA GLU A 49 0.63 -23.33 -22.35
C GLU A 49 -0.45 -23.01 -21.32
N ALA A 50 -1.61 -22.51 -21.76
CA ALA A 50 -2.74 -22.23 -20.87
C ALA A 50 -3.23 -23.48 -20.12
N ARG A 51 -3.33 -24.62 -20.81
CA ARG A 51 -3.72 -25.89 -20.18
C ARG A 51 -2.65 -26.41 -19.21
N PHE A 52 -1.37 -26.25 -19.54
CA PHE A 52 -0.26 -26.63 -18.68
C PHE A 52 -0.30 -25.83 -17.37
N HIS A 53 -0.52 -24.51 -17.45
CA HIS A 53 -0.69 -23.68 -16.26
C HIS A 53 -1.86 -24.11 -15.39
N GLN A 54 -3.02 -24.44 -15.98
CA GLN A 54 -4.17 -24.96 -15.23
C GLN A 54 -3.85 -26.27 -14.50
N ILE A 55 -3.12 -27.19 -15.15
CA ILE A 55 -2.70 -28.46 -14.55
C ILE A 55 -1.74 -28.22 -13.39
N GLN A 56 -0.82 -27.26 -13.52
CA GLN A 56 0.14 -26.89 -12.49
C GLN A 56 -0.54 -26.28 -11.26
N GLU A 57 -1.47 -25.33 -11.47
CA GLU A 57 -2.26 -24.71 -10.40
C GLU A 57 -3.10 -25.75 -9.64
N ALA A 58 -3.74 -26.67 -10.37
CA ALA A 58 -4.49 -27.77 -9.76
C ALA A 58 -3.59 -28.68 -8.92
N PHE A 59 -2.38 -28.98 -9.39
CA PHE A 59 -1.43 -29.80 -8.64
C PHE A 59 -0.92 -29.09 -7.38
N GLU A 60 -0.61 -27.79 -7.44
CA GLU A 60 -0.14 -27.02 -6.29
C GLU A 60 -1.13 -27.11 -5.13
N ILE A 61 -2.42 -26.85 -5.40
CA ILE A 61 -3.49 -26.86 -4.40
C ILE A 61 -3.80 -28.28 -3.89
N LEU A 62 -3.77 -29.29 -4.77
CA LEU A 62 -4.15 -30.67 -4.44
C LEU A 62 -3.01 -31.52 -3.86
N SER A 63 -1.76 -31.12 -4.07
CA SER A 63 -0.57 -31.83 -3.57
C SER A 63 -0.43 -31.71 -2.06
N GLU A 64 -0.72 -30.53 -1.50
CA GLU A 64 -0.60 -30.24 -0.08
C GLU A 64 -1.91 -30.53 0.67
N PRO A 65 -1.88 -31.36 1.74
CA PRO A 65 -3.10 -31.76 2.45
C PRO A 65 -3.81 -30.57 3.11
N LYS A 66 -3.07 -29.53 3.51
CA LYS A 66 -3.65 -28.30 4.07
C LYS A 66 -4.43 -27.51 3.03
N GLN A 67 -3.86 -27.29 1.84
CA GLN A 67 -4.52 -26.55 0.76
C GLN A 67 -5.68 -27.34 0.18
N ARG A 68 -5.54 -28.65 -0.01
CA ARG A 68 -6.62 -29.54 -0.41
C ARG A 68 -7.82 -29.47 0.54
N ARG A 69 -7.58 -29.43 1.85
CA ARG A 69 -8.66 -29.28 2.84
C ARG A 69 -9.38 -27.94 2.71
N LEU A 70 -8.64 -26.84 2.48
CA LEU A 70 -9.23 -25.52 2.28
C LEU A 70 -10.05 -25.46 0.98
N TYR A 71 -9.55 -26.07 -0.09
CA TYR A 71 -10.27 -26.19 -1.36
C TYR A 71 -11.55 -27.04 -1.20
N ASN A 72 -11.48 -28.17 -0.50
CA ASN A 72 -12.67 -28.99 -0.23
C ASN A 72 -13.66 -28.27 0.69
N TYR A 73 -13.16 -27.46 1.62
CA TYR A 73 -13.99 -26.58 2.42
C TYR A 73 -14.66 -25.51 1.54
N SER A 74 -13.93 -24.81 0.67
CA SER A 74 -14.55 -23.81 -0.21
C SER A 74 -15.61 -24.43 -1.13
N LEU A 75 -15.35 -25.62 -1.70
CA LEU A 75 -16.33 -26.36 -2.49
C LEU A 75 -17.61 -26.70 -1.71
N ARG A 76 -17.48 -27.11 -0.43
CA ARG A 76 -18.62 -27.50 0.41
C ARG A 76 -19.38 -26.32 1.00
N TYR A 77 -18.68 -25.24 1.30
CA TYR A 77 -19.22 -24.07 2.00
C TYR A 77 -19.52 -22.88 1.08
N LEU A 78 -19.36 -23.04 -0.24
CA LEU A 78 -19.99 -22.12 -1.19
C LEU A 78 -21.50 -22.13 -0.92
N PRO A 79 -22.09 -20.99 -0.52
CA PRO A 79 -23.53 -20.90 -0.34
C PRO A 79 -24.16 -20.84 -1.73
N THR A 80 -24.21 -21.98 -2.43
CA THR A 80 -25.06 -22.16 -3.61
C THR A 80 -26.53 -22.05 -3.24
N ARG A 81 -26.84 -22.19 -1.95
CA ARG A 81 -28.11 -21.80 -1.38
C ARG A 81 -28.01 -20.34 -0.94
N PRO A 82 -28.77 -19.39 -1.54
CA PRO A 82 -28.84 -18.05 -1.01
C PRO A 82 -29.15 -18.16 0.49
N LEU A 83 -28.38 -17.45 1.32
CA LEU A 83 -28.59 -17.43 2.76
C LEU A 83 -30.10 -17.30 3.01
N PRO A 84 -30.69 -18.15 3.89
CA PRO A 84 -32.09 -18.01 4.22
C PRO A 84 -32.28 -16.55 4.60
N ARG A 85 -33.12 -15.83 3.83
CA ARG A 85 -33.43 -14.44 4.15
C ARG A 85 -33.80 -14.45 5.63
N PRO A 86 -33.11 -13.66 6.49
CA PRO A 86 -33.52 -13.59 7.88
C PRO A 86 -35.03 -13.34 7.86
N PRO A 87 -35.83 -14.06 8.67
CA PRO A 87 -37.27 -13.82 8.72
C PRO A 87 -37.40 -12.31 8.84
N LEU A 88 -38.06 -11.66 7.87
CA LEU A 88 -38.16 -10.20 7.80
C LEU A 88 -38.55 -9.78 9.20
N ALA A 89 -37.56 -9.34 9.99
CA ALA A 89 -37.70 -9.25 11.43
C ALA A 89 -38.64 -8.09 11.57
N ARG A 90 -39.93 -8.42 11.70
CA ARG A 90 -41.12 -7.61 11.49
C ARG A 90 -40.70 -6.16 11.56
N ALA A 91 -40.38 -5.58 10.39
CA ALA A 91 -39.57 -4.37 10.30
C ALA A 91 -40.06 -3.43 11.39
N CYS A 92 -39.26 -3.26 12.45
CA CYS A 92 -39.66 -2.46 13.59
C CYS A 92 -39.70 -1.05 13.03
N SER A 93 -40.89 -0.65 12.60
CA SER A 93 -41.17 0.51 11.78
C SER A 93 -41.23 1.73 12.68
N SER A 94 -40.19 1.96 13.46
CA SER A 94 -39.99 3.25 14.08
C SER A 94 -38.77 3.89 13.45
N GLU A 95 -38.99 5.01 12.76
CA GLU A 95 -37.92 5.91 12.33
C GLU A 95 -36.97 6.27 13.48
N GLN A 96 -37.45 6.14 14.73
CA GLN A 96 -36.69 6.24 15.97
C GLN A 96 -35.49 5.28 16.00
N THR A 97 -35.64 3.99 15.68
CA THR A 97 -34.50 3.06 15.68
C THR A 97 -33.45 3.45 14.62
N ARG A 98 -33.89 3.97 13.47
CA ARG A 98 -32.97 4.46 12.42
C ARG A 98 -32.22 5.71 12.86
N LYS A 99 -32.91 6.66 13.50
CA LYS A 99 -32.30 7.87 14.04
C LYS A 99 -31.32 7.54 15.16
N GLU A 100 -31.68 6.64 16.07
CA GLU A 100 -30.80 6.16 17.15
C GLU A 100 -29.54 5.47 16.61
N ILE A 101 -29.68 4.62 15.59
CA ILE A 101 -28.54 3.98 14.93
C ILE A 101 -27.64 5.03 14.27
N MET A 102 -28.21 6.01 13.58
CA MET A 102 -27.46 7.09 12.93
C MET A 102 -26.76 8.00 13.94
N GLU A 103 -27.42 8.36 15.03
CA GLU A 103 -26.85 9.14 16.12
C GLU A 103 -25.74 8.38 16.85
N HIS A 104 -25.92 7.09 17.10
CA HIS A 104 -24.90 6.24 17.70
C HIS A 104 -23.67 6.13 16.78
N GLN A 105 -23.87 5.94 15.47
CA GLN A 105 -22.79 5.96 14.48
C GLN A 105 -22.10 7.33 14.40
N ALA A 106 -22.84 8.43 14.46
CA ALA A 106 -22.28 9.77 14.48
C ALA A 106 -21.44 10.04 15.74
N LYS A 107 -21.87 9.59 16.93
CA LYS A 107 -21.10 9.66 18.18
C LYS A 107 -19.80 8.85 18.10
N LEU A 108 -19.86 7.64 17.53
CA LEU A 108 -18.66 6.83 17.29
C LEU A 108 -17.71 7.50 16.28
N ALA A 109 -18.23 8.16 15.25
CA ALA A 109 -17.43 8.91 14.30
C ALA A 109 -16.77 10.14 14.95
N GLN A 110 -17.51 10.87 15.80
CA GLN A 110 -17.00 12.02 16.55
C GLN A 110 -15.85 11.61 17.49
N THR A 111 -16.04 10.57 18.30
CA THR A 111 -14.99 10.06 19.20
C THR A 111 -13.73 9.63 18.44
N ARG A 112 -13.88 9.08 17.23
CA ARG A 112 -12.75 8.72 16.35
C ARG A 112 -12.00 9.95 15.83
N VAL A 113 -12.71 10.98 15.37
CA VAL A 113 -12.11 12.23 14.87
C VAL A 113 -11.44 13.00 15.99
N GLU A 114 -12.08 13.10 17.16
CA GLU A 114 -11.49 13.72 18.36
C GLU A 114 -10.20 13.03 18.79
N TRP A 115 -10.18 11.69 18.76
CA TRP A 115 -8.96 10.93 19.04
C TRP A 115 -7.86 11.22 18.02
N GLN A 116 -8.19 11.24 16.72
CA GLN A 116 -7.24 11.59 15.65
C GLN A 116 -6.66 13.00 15.84
N GLN A 117 -7.51 13.99 16.12
CA GLN A 117 -7.09 15.37 16.38
C GLN A 117 -6.20 15.47 17.63
N LYS A 118 -6.51 14.74 18.70
CA LYS A 118 -5.70 14.71 19.92
C LYS A 118 -4.31 14.12 19.68
N VAL A 119 -4.23 13.07 18.87
CA VAL A 119 -2.96 12.45 18.45
C VAL A 119 -2.16 13.41 17.57
N GLN A 120 -2.80 14.05 16.59
CA GLN A 120 -2.16 15.06 15.73
C GLN A 120 -1.63 16.24 16.53
N ARG A 121 -2.44 16.82 17.43
CA ARG A 121 -2.03 17.94 18.28
C ARG A 121 -0.81 17.60 19.12
N ARG A 122 -0.76 16.41 19.74
CA ARG A 122 0.42 15.94 20.48
C ARG A 122 1.65 15.78 19.58
N SER A 123 1.47 15.31 18.35
CA SER A 123 2.57 15.18 17.38
C SER A 123 3.11 16.54 16.94
N GLU A 124 2.23 17.52 16.74
CA GLU A 124 2.57 18.88 16.35
C GLU A 124 3.24 19.66 17.48
N GLU A 125 2.77 19.52 18.72
CA GLU A 125 3.41 20.10 19.91
C GLU A 125 4.85 19.62 20.07
N ARG A 126 5.09 18.31 19.87
CA ARG A 126 6.44 17.75 19.88
C ARG A 126 7.30 18.34 18.77
N LEU A 127 6.75 18.46 17.55
CA LEU A 127 7.47 19.02 16.41
C LEU A 127 7.79 20.52 16.61
N LYS A 128 6.87 21.30 17.20
CA LYS A 128 7.09 22.72 17.54
C LYS A 128 8.23 22.88 18.53
N LEU A 129 8.28 22.05 19.57
CA LEU A 129 9.37 22.09 20.55
C LEU A 129 10.73 21.76 19.91
N THR A 130 10.77 20.72 19.07
CA THR A 130 12.00 20.36 18.33
C THR A 130 12.43 21.48 17.38
N ARG A 131 11.48 22.09 16.66
CA ARG A 131 11.75 23.22 15.75
C ARG A 131 12.27 24.43 16.52
N ALA A 132 11.67 24.80 17.64
CA ALA A 132 12.12 25.89 18.49
C ALA A 132 13.55 25.68 19.00
N ARG A 133 13.86 24.48 19.51
CA ARG A 133 15.23 24.11 19.92
C ARG A 133 16.24 24.19 18.77
N ASN A 134 15.85 23.74 17.58
CA ASN A 134 16.71 23.82 16.40
C ASN A 134 16.96 25.27 15.98
N ILE A 135 15.93 26.13 16.04
CA ILE A 135 16.05 27.57 15.76
C ILE A 135 16.98 28.23 16.77
N GLU A 136 16.82 27.97 18.07
CA GLU A 136 17.72 28.50 19.10
C GLU A 136 19.17 28.01 18.95
N ARG A 137 19.37 26.76 18.53
CA ARG A 137 20.70 26.24 18.22
C ARG A 137 21.32 26.98 17.02
N LEU A 138 20.58 27.10 15.93
CA LEU A 138 21.03 27.80 14.73
C LEU A 138 21.27 29.29 15.00
N ALA A 139 20.46 29.93 15.84
CA ALA A 139 20.65 31.33 16.25
C ALA A 139 21.94 31.52 17.05
N ARG A 140 22.29 30.58 17.95
CA ARG A 140 23.56 30.59 18.68
C ARG A 140 24.75 30.36 17.75
N GLU A 141 24.67 29.35 16.88
CA GLU A 141 25.72 29.08 15.88
C GLU A 141 25.91 30.25 14.91
N ALA A 142 24.82 30.92 14.52
CA ALA A 142 24.89 32.14 13.73
C ALA A 142 25.57 33.26 14.52
N SER A 143 25.16 33.53 15.76
CA SER A 143 25.79 34.57 16.61
C SER A 143 27.30 34.38 16.71
N LEU A 144 27.75 33.15 17.00
CA LEU A 144 29.18 32.84 17.09
C LEU A 144 29.91 33.08 15.75
N LYS A 145 29.29 32.73 14.62
CA LYS A 145 29.86 33.02 13.29
C LYS A 145 29.96 34.52 13.00
N TRP A 146 29.01 35.33 13.48
CA TRP A 146 29.06 36.79 13.33
C TRP A 146 30.11 37.42 14.25
N ASP A 147 30.28 36.88 15.46
CA ASP A 147 31.32 37.32 16.41
C ASP A 147 32.74 36.99 15.89
N ASP A 148 32.93 35.83 15.26
CA ASP A 148 34.20 35.44 14.60
C ASP A 148 34.51 36.29 13.36
N ALA A 149 33.48 36.72 12.61
CA ALA A 149 33.64 37.59 11.44
C ALA A 149 33.97 39.05 11.83
N ALA A 150 33.48 39.52 12.99
CA ALA A 150 33.80 40.83 13.52
C ALA A 150 35.24 40.94 14.05
N LEU A 151 35.87 39.81 14.42
CA LEU A 151 37.25 39.72 14.91
C LEU A 151 38.31 39.59 13.81
N LEU A 152 37.91 39.49 12.54
CA LEU A 152 38.79 39.37 11.36
C LEU A 152 38.70 40.59 10.42
N GLY A 153 38.15 41.71 10.89
CA GLY A 153 37.82 42.88 10.09
C GLY A 153 38.52 44.18 10.47
N ASP A 154 39.77 44.12 10.92
CA ASP A 154 40.68 45.26 10.83
C ASP A 154 41.73 44.93 9.77
N GLU A 155 41.51 45.36 8.52
CA GLU A 155 42.48 46.08 7.70
C GLU A 155 41.90 46.38 6.30
N ASP A 156 41.84 47.69 6.03
CA ASP A 156 41.85 48.40 4.76
C ASP A 156 40.60 48.52 3.88
N GLY A 157 40.27 49.80 3.63
CA GLY A 157 39.87 50.27 2.31
C GLY A 157 38.38 50.52 2.14
N GLY A 158 37.96 51.74 2.46
CA GLY A 158 36.60 52.20 2.22
C GLY A 158 36.23 52.24 0.75
N GLU A 159 34.94 52.03 0.47
CA GLU A 159 34.25 52.64 -0.65
C GLU A 159 32.77 52.80 -0.33
N HIS A 160 32.25 53.96 -0.73
CA HIS A 160 30.86 54.38 -0.66
C HIS A 160 29.87 53.28 -1.05
N PHE A 161 28.85 53.02 -0.22
CA PHE A 161 27.61 52.46 -0.74
C PHE A 161 26.37 52.98 0.00
N GLU A 162 25.39 53.37 -0.81
CA GLU A 162 24.27 54.25 -0.51
C GLU A 162 23.30 53.72 0.55
N GLN A 163 22.72 54.67 1.27
CA GLN A 163 21.51 54.49 2.05
C GLN A 163 20.34 54.16 1.11
N GLY A 164 19.93 52.89 1.05
CA GLY A 164 18.81 52.44 0.24
C GLY A 164 18.12 51.19 0.79
N LYS A 165 16.97 51.38 1.45
CA LYS A 165 15.89 50.41 1.68
C LYS A 165 16.22 49.13 2.46
N THR A 166 16.09 49.18 3.79
CA THR A 166 15.99 47.98 4.65
C THR A 166 14.85 48.09 5.67
N ALA A 167 13.62 48.36 5.19
CA ALA A 167 12.43 48.29 6.04
C ALA A 167 11.37 47.29 5.54
N GLY A 168 11.66 46.47 4.51
CA GLY A 168 10.66 45.56 3.92
C GLY A 168 11.18 44.21 3.42
N VAL A 169 12.41 43.82 3.74
CA VAL A 169 13.03 42.58 3.19
C VAL A 169 13.27 41.49 4.24
N GLN A 170 13.12 41.77 5.54
CA GLN A 170 13.40 40.77 6.59
C GLN A 170 12.25 39.77 6.85
N GLU A 171 11.01 40.04 6.45
CA GLU A 171 9.93 39.05 6.61
C GLU A 171 9.82 38.05 5.44
N ASN A 172 10.32 38.38 4.25
CA ASN A 172 10.16 37.52 3.06
C ASN A 172 11.30 36.52 2.80
N LEU A 173 12.45 36.63 3.48
CA LEU A 173 13.54 35.65 3.32
C LEU A 173 13.33 34.40 4.17
N TYR A 174 12.65 34.51 5.32
CA TYR A 174 12.35 33.36 6.17
C TYR A 174 11.22 32.48 5.58
N GLU A 175 10.20 33.06 4.94
CA GLU A 175 9.17 32.27 4.25
C GLU A 175 9.68 31.63 2.94
N CYS A 176 10.53 32.30 2.16
CA CYS A 176 11.09 31.73 0.93
C CYS A 176 12.03 30.54 1.18
N LEU A 177 12.87 30.58 2.22
CA LEU A 177 13.78 29.48 2.56
C LEU A 177 13.06 28.27 3.19
N VAL A 178 11.97 28.50 3.94
CA VAL A 178 11.17 27.43 4.51
C VAL A 178 10.30 26.75 3.43
N ASN A 179 9.76 27.50 2.48
CA ASN A 179 8.93 26.94 1.40
C ASN A 179 9.75 26.13 0.39
N SER A 180 10.97 26.57 0.01
CA SER A 180 11.80 25.78 -0.92
C SER A 180 12.27 24.44 -0.33
N CYS A 181 12.52 24.38 0.98
CA CYS A 181 12.89 23.14 1.68
C CYS A 181 11.72 22.14 1.78
N VAL A 182 10.47 22.63 1.92
CA VAL A 182 9.28 21.77 2.01
C VAL A 182 8.92 21.18 0.65
N ASP A 183 9.11 21.93 -0.44
CA ASP A 183 8.87 21.44 -1.80
C ASP A 183 9.91 20.38 -2.23
N ASP A 184 11.17 20.52 -1.83
CA ASP A 184 12.22 19.52 -2.09
C ASP A 184 12.00 18.20 -1.32
N LEU A 185 11.46 18.25 -0.10
CA LEU A 185 11.06 17.07 0.68
C LEU A 185 9.81 16.38 0.10
N ARG A 186 8.87 17.15 -0.49
CA ARG A 186 7.70 16.62 -1.20
C ARG A 186 8.07 15.96 -2.53
N ALA A 187 9.09 16.48 -3.23
CA ALA A 187 9.61 15.87 -4.45
C ALA A 187 10.36 14.55 -4.17
N ARG A 188 11.15 14.49 -3.09
CA ARG A 188 11.90 13.28 -2.68
C ARG A 188 10.99 12.15 -2.20
N THR A 189 9.89 12.45 -1.51
CA THR A 189 8.92 11.44 -1.05
C THR A 189 8.09 10.85 -2.20
N LYS A 190 7.73 11.65 -3.21
CA LYS A 190 7.12 11.15 -4.46
C LYS A 190 8.07 10.22 -5.23
N HIS A 191 9.35 10.57 -5.34
CA HIS A 191 10.35 9.72 -6.00
C HIS A 191 10.63 8.40 -5.25
N HIS A 192 10.58 8.40 -3.92
CA HIS A 192 10.75 7.18 -3.12
C HIS A 192 9.55 6.22 -3.26
N SER A 193 8.31 6.75 -3.25
CA SER A 193 7.08 5.98 -3.48
C SER A 193 7.01 5.35 -4.88
N SER A 194 7.58 6.01 -5.90
CA SER A 194 7.65 5.46 -7.27
C SER A 194 8.77 4.43 -7.46
N ARG A 195 9.80 4.43 -6.61
CA ARG A 195 10.90 3.45 -6.64
C ARG A 195 10.53 2.16 -5.91
N THR A 196 9.81 2.23 -4.79
CA THR A 196 9.30 1.05 -4.07
C THR A 196 8.20 0.33 -4.86
N ALA A 197 7.34 1.07 -5.58
CA ALA A 197 6.33 0.47 -6.47
C ALA A 197 6.91 -0.23 -7.72
N ARG A 198 8.18 0.03 -8.07
CA ARG A 198 8.89 -0.66 -9.17
C ARG A 198 9.69 -1.89 -8.72
N SER A 199 9.99 -2.03 -7.42
CA SER A 199 10.68 -3.22 -6.89
C SER A 199 9.74 -4.31 -6.38
N GLU A 200 8.44 -4.04 -6.31
CA GLU A 200 7.40 -5.03 -5.96
C GLU A 200 6.74 -5.68 -7.19
N ASN A 201 7.18 -5.33 -8.41
CA ASN A 201 6.64 -5.81 -9.68
C ASN A 201 7.72 -6.38 -10.62
N ALA A 202 8.83 -6.86 -10.06
CA ALA A 202 9.90 -7.58 -10.75
C ALA A 202 10.18 -8.91 -10.03
#